data_AF-A0A2G9XYY9-F1
#
_entry.id   AF-A0A2G9XYY9-F1
#
_cell.length_a   1.000
_cell.length_b   1.000
_cell.length_c   1.000
_cell.angle_alpha   90.00
_cell.angle_beta   90.00
_cell.angle_gamma   90.00
#
_symmetry.space_group_name_H-M   'P 1'
#
loop_
_entity.id
_entity.type
_entity.pdbx_description
1 polymer ?
#
loop_
_entity_poly.entity_id
_entity_poly.type
_entity_poly.pdbx_seq_one_letter_code
_entity_poly.pdbx_strand_id
1 'polypeptide(L)'
;TSRQIVRVVRNAGAKEIYFAISAPPIRNPCYYGIDMQTRSELIAREKSVEEIREVLKADALIYQTLDGLTRAIGKESFCRACFDGDYPTKIKGKEMLEIEEKRKKVTRKKTAGADLFDV
;
A
#
# COMPACT_ATOMS: atom_id res chain seq x y z
N THR A 1 -6.69 6.50 5.03
CA THR A 1 -7.80 5.53 5.07
C THR A 1 -7.73 4.54 6.22
N SER A 2 -6.91 3.48 6.21
CA SER A 2 -7.01 2.39 7.21
C SER A 2 -6.91 2.85 8.67
N ARG A 3 -5.99 3.77 9.00
CA ARG A 3 -5.89 4.38 10.34
C ARG A 3 -7.18 5.13 10.76
N GLN A 4 -7.85 5.79 9.81
CA GLN A 4 -9.13 6.47 10.09
C GLN A 4 -10.25 5.45 10.32
N ILE A 5 -10.26 4.34 9.59
CA ILE A 5 -11.22 3.24 9.80
C ILE A 5 -11.04 2.66 11.21
N VAL A 6 -9.81 2.35 11.62
CA VAL A 6 -9.51 1.88 12.98
C VAL A 6 -9.99 2.89 14.04
N ARG A 7 -9.77 4.19 13.81
CA ARG A 7 -10.26 5.25 14.70
C ARG A 7 -11.79 5.27 14.81
N VAL A 8 -12.50 5.21 13.69
CA VAL A 8 -13.98 5.21 13.68
C VAL A 8 -14.53 3.99 14.41
N VAL A 9 -13.99 2.80 14.13
CA VAL A 9 -14.41 1.55 14.78
C VAL A 9 -14.12 1.58 16.29
N ARG A 10 -12.97 2.14 16.70
CA ARG A 10 -12.64 2.31 18.12
C ARG A 10 -13.62 3.25 18.83
N ASN A 11 -13.92 4.39 18.21
CA ASN A 11 -14.86 5.37 18.76
C ASN A 11 -16.29 4.82 18.88
N ALA A 12 -16.64 3.81 18.08
CA ALA A 12 -17.91 3.09 18.19
C ALA A 12 -17.96 2.09 19.37
N GLY A 13 -16.90 1.97 20.18
CA GLY A 13 -16.87 1.13 21.38
C GLY A 13 -16.26 -0.26 21.19
N ALA A 14 -15.54 -0.51 20.09
CA ALA A 14 -14.86 -1.79 19.87
C ALA A 14 -13.78 -2.05 20.93
N LYS A 15 -13.89 -3.20 21.64
CA LYS A 15 -12.89 -3.65 22.63
C LYS A 15 -11.54 -3.96 21.97
N GLU A 16 -11.56 -4.68 20.86
CA GLU A 16 -10.38 -5.06 20.09
C GLU A 16 -10.66 -4.92 18.59
N ILE A 17 -9.64 -4.58 17.81
CA ILE A 17 -9.68 -4.35 16.37
C ILE A 17 -8.59 -5.17 15.70
N TYR A 18 -9.03 -6.20 15.00
CA TYR A 18 -8.20 -7.07 14.16
C TYR A 18 -8.33 -6.63 12.72
N PHE A 19 -7.24 -6.17 12.10
CA PHE A 19 -7.24 -5.67 10.74
C PHE A 19 -6.60 -6.68 9.80
N ALA A 20 -7.38 -7.29 8.90
CA ALA A 20 -6.90 -8.28 7.93
C ALA A 20 -6.92 -7.72 6.50
N ILE A 21 -5.81 -7.88 5.78
CA ILE A 21 -5.63 -7.38 4.42
C ILE A 21 -5.48 -8.57 3.47
N SER A 22 -6.33 -8.61 2.45
CA SER A 22 -6.43 -9.71 1.47
C SER A 22 -5.29 -9.76 0.44
N ALA A 23 -4.32 -8.84 0.53
CA ALA A 23 -3.14 -8.79 -0.31
C ALA A 23 -1.86 -8.82 0.55
N PRO A 24 -0.71 -9.23 0.01
CA PRO A 24 0.57 -9.01 0.66
C PRO A 24 0.91 -7.52 0.82
N PRO A 25 1.86 -7.16 1.70
CA PRO A 25 2.31 -5.78 1.83
C PRO A 25 2.81 -5.23 0.50
N ILE A 26 2.24 -4.11 0.06
CA ILE A 26 2.66 -3.41 -1.15
C ILE A 26 3.93 -2.62 -0.86
N ARG A 27 5.06 -3.07 -1.40
CA ARG A 27 6.38 -2.48 -1.14
C ARG A 27 6.93 -1.67 -2.30
N ASN A 28 6.43 -1.92 -3.50
CA ASN A 28 6.90 -1.30 -4.73
C ASN A 28 5.75 -0.70 -5.54
N PRO A 29 5.96 0.43 -6.23
CA PRO A 29 4.96 1.04 -7.09
C PRO A 29 4.79 0.24 -8.40
N CYS A 30 3.59 0.25 -8.98
CA CYS A 30 3.38 -0.31 -10.31
C CYS A 30 3.87 0.67 -11.38
N TYR A 31 4.42 0.15 -12.47
CA TYR A 31 4.80 0.93 -13.67
C TYR A 31 4.04 0.49 -14.93
N TYR A 32 3.03 -0.38 -14.78
CA TYR A 32 2.28 -0.99 -15.87
C TYR A 32 0.83 -0.49 -15.97
N GLY A 33 0.54 0.71 -15.46
CA GLY A 33 -0.75 1.37 -15.64
C GLY A 33 -1.70 1.32 -14.43
N ILE A 34 -1.37 0.58 -13.37
CA ILE A 34 -2.11 0.71 -12.10
C ILE A 34 -1.68 2.02 -11.42
N ASP A 35 -2.64 2.88 -11.12
CA ASP A 35 -2.41 4.12 -10.38
C ASP A 35 -2.10 3.79 -8.91
N MET A 36 -0.90 4.18 -8.45
CA MET A 36 -0.39 3.89 -7.12
C MET A 36 0.39 5.09 -6.60
N GLN A 37 0.47 5.21 -5.28
CA GLN A 37 1.34 6.20 -4.66
C GLN A 37 2.81 5.95 -5.02
N THR A 38 3.62 6.98 -4.85
CA THR A 38 5.07 6.87 -5.04
C THR A 38 5.70 5.95 -4.02
N ARG A 39 6.89 5.43 -4.33
CA ARG A 39 7.61 4.53 -3.43
C ARG A 39 7.76 5.13 -2.02
N SER A 40 8.04 6.43 -1.91
CA SER A 40 8.18 7.14 -0.62
C SER A 40 6.88 7.24 0.20
N GLU A 41 5.73 7.12 -0.43
CA GLU A 41 4.42 7.24 0.22
C GLU A 41 3.85 5.87 0.65
N LEU A 42 4.42 4.77 0.15
CA LEU A 42 4.01 3.43 0.54
C LEU A 42 4.43 3.12 1.97
N ILE A 43 3.44 2.90 2.84
CA ILE A 43 3.68 2.63 4.27
C ILE A 43 4.55 1.38 4.50
N ALA A 44 4.39 0.36 3.67
CA ALA A 44 5.06 -0.93 3.80
C ALA A 44 6.41 -1.03 3.05
N ARG A 45 6.87 0.06 2.42
CA ARG A 45 8.14 0.10 1.68
C ARG A 45 9.32 -0.38 2.54
N GLU A 46 9.41 0.12 3.78
CA GLU A 46 10.51 -0.16 4.72
C GLU A 46 10.04 -0.59 6.11
N LYS A 47 8.73 -0.61 6.36
CA LYS A 47 8.17 -1.03 7.64
C LYS A 47 7.86 -2.53 7.65
N SER A 48 8.16 -3.16 8.77
CA SER A 48 7.66 -4.47 9.16
C SER A 48 6.14 -4.43 9.38
N VAL A 49 5.49 -5.61 9.41
CA VAL A 49 4.05 -5.72 9.70
C VAL A 49 3.72 -5.13 11.07
N GLU A 50 4.61 -5.32 12.05
CA GLU A 50 4.42 -4.81 13.41
C GLU A 50 4.45 -3.28 13.45
N GLU A 51 5.44 -2.65 12.81
CA GLU A 51 5.50 -1.18 12.70
C GLU A 51 4.28 -0.61 11.96
N ILE A 52 3.74 -1.33 10.96
CA ILE A 52 2.52 -0.91 10.28
C ILE A 52 1.31 -1.02 11.22
N ARG A 53 1.20 -2.12 12.00
CA ARG A 53 0.14 -2.31 13.00
C ARG A 53 0.09 -1.14 13.98
N GLU A 54 1.25 -0.72 14.48
CA GLU A 54 1.38 0.42 15.38
C GLU A 54 0.90 1.73 14.74
N VAL A 55 1.30 1.99 13.49
CA VAL A 55 0.83 3.17 12.74
C VAL A 55 -0.70 3.16 12.55
N LEU A 56 -1.29 1.99 12.32
CA LEU A 56 -2.73 1.83 12.17
C LEU A 56 -3.47 1.92 13.52
N LYS A 57 -2.80 1.66 14.63
CA LYS A 57 -3.36 1.52 15.99
C LYS A 57 -4.37 0.37 16.13
N ALA A 58 -4.15 -0.71 15.39
CA ALA A 58 -4.91 -1.95 15.50
C ALA A 58 -4.31 -2.87 16.57
N ASP A 59 -5.12 -3.73 17.18
CA ASP A 59 -4.64 -4.72 18.15
C ASP A 59 -3.91 -5.86 17.45
N ALA A 60 -4.34 -6.22 16.24
CA ALA A 60 -3.64 -7.15 15.36
C ALA A 60 -3.71 -6.69 13.91
N LEU A 61 -2.65 -7.00 13.14
CA LEU A 61 -2.60 -6.78 11.71
C LEU A 61 -2.17 -8.07 11.01
N ILE A 62 -2.97 -8.51 10.04
CA ILE A 62 -2.73 -9.72 9.27
C ILE A 62 -2.68 -9.34 7.80
N TYR A 63 -1.61 -9.75 7.12
CA TYR A 63 -1.50 -9.68 5.66
C TYR A 63 -1.62 -11.07 5.07
N GLN A 64 -2.25 -11.17 3.89
CA GLN A 64 -2.11 -12.36 3.07
C GLN A 64 -0.64 -12.58 2.70
N THR A 65 -0.21 -13.84 2.66
CA THR A 65 1.16 -14.20 2.22
C THR A 65 1.24 -14.18 0.70
N LEU A 66 2.41 -13.91 0.13
CA LEU A 66 2.58 -13.94 -1.33
C LEU A 66 2.32 -15.35 -1.89
N ASP A 67 2.76 -16.39 -1.18
CA ASP A 67 2.47 -17.78 -1.54
C ASP A 67 0.98 -18.11 -1.42
N GLY A 68 0.33 -17.62 -0.36
CA GLY A 68 -1.12 -17.76 -0.18
C GLY A 68 -1.91 -17.10 -1.30
N LEU A 69 -1.51 -15.89 -1.72
CA LEU A 69 -2.09 -15.22 -2.88
C LEU A 69 -1.88 -16.02 -4.17
N THR A 70 -0.67 -16.54 -4.38
CA THR A 70 -0.33 -17.34 -5.57
C THR A 70 -1.18 -18.60 -5.65
N ARG A 71 -1.33 -19.32 -4.53
CA ARG A 71 -2.23 -20.48 -4.43
C ARG A 71 -3.69 -20.12 -4.68
N ALA A 72 -4.16 -19.01 -4.12
CA ALA A 72 -5.56 -18.57 -4.24
C ALA A 72 -5.94 -18.17 -5.67
N ILE A 73 -5.00 -17.58 -6.43
CA ILE A 73 -5.22 -17.22 -7.84
C ILE A 73 -5.23 -18.47 -8.73
N GLY A 74 -4.47 -19.51 -8.39
CA GLY A 74 -4.44 -20.77 -9.13
C GLY A 74 -3.82 -20.67 -10.52
N LYS A 75 -2.95 -19.67 -10.76
CA LYS A 75 -2.21 -19.50 -12.01
C LYS A 75 -0.71 -19.69 -11.78
N GLU A 76 -0.03 -20.28 -12.75
CA GLU A 76 1.42 -20.53 -12.70
C GLU A 76 2.26 -19.25 -12.67
N SER A 77 1.81 -18.20 -13.36
CA SER A 77 2.50 -16.90 -13.36
C SER A 77 1.56 -15.72 -13.50
N PHE A 78 1.81 -14.68 -12.71
CA PHE A 78 1.20 -13.35 -12.83
C PHE A 78 2.18 -12.30 -12.30
N CYS A 79 1.99 -11.04 -12.70
CA CYS A 79 2.83 -9.95 -12.21
C CYS A 79 2.60 -9.75 -10.71
N ARG A 80 3.69 -9.86 -9.93
CA ARG A 80 3.69 -9.69 -8.47
C ARG A 80 4.70 -8.64 -7.98
N ALA A 81 5.24 -7.85 -8.92
CA ALA A 81 6.27 -6.84 -8.70
C ALA A 81 5.92 -5.82 -7.59
N CYS A 82 4.63 -5.47 -7.43
CA CYS A 82 4.20 -4.56 -6.36
C CYS A 82 4.52 -5.10 -4.95
N PHE A 83 4.65 -6.41 -4.80
CA PHE A 83 4.91 -7.10 -3.53
C PHE A 83 6.39 -7.46 -3.34
N ASP A 84 7.03 -8.02 -4.38
CA ASP A 84 8.40 -8.57 -4.30
C ASP A 84 9.47 -7.76 -5.06
N GLY A 85 9.05 -6.86 -5.94
CA GLY A 85 9.94 -6.01 -6.73
C GLY A 85 10.48 -6.69 -7.99
N ASP A 86 10.05 -7.91 -8.30
CA ASP A 86 10.45 -8.62 -9.51
C ASP A 86 9.57 -8.18 -10.69
N TYR A 87 10.05 -7.18 -11.43
CA TYR A 87 9.36 -6.63 -12.59
C TYR A 87 9.58 -7.53 -13.82
N PRO A 88 8.49 -8.01 -14.48
CA PRO A 88 8.58 -8.92 -15.63
C PRO A 88 9.20 -8.28 -16.88
N THR A 89 9.45 -6.97 -16.87
CA THR A 89 10.12 -6.27 -17.97
C THR A 89 11.36 -5.53 -17.48
N LYS A 90 12.34 -5.37 -18.37
CA LYS A 90 13.56 -4.59 -18.11
C LYS A 90 13.25 -3.09 -18.20
N ILE A 91 12.54 -2.55 -17.21
CA ILE A 91 12.36 -1.10 -17.09
C ILE A 91 13.70 -0.49 -16.62
N LYS A 92 14.15 0.56 -17.30
CA LYS A 92 15.36 1.28 -16.88
C LYS A 92 15.04 2.12 -15.64
N GLY A 93 15.99 2.23 -14.71
CA GLY A 93 15.82 3.05 -13.51
C GLY A 93 15.41 4.50 -13.81
N LYS A 94 15.88 5.07 -14.93
CA LYS A 94 15.47 6.40 -15.39
C LYS A 94 13.96 6.51 -15.67
N GLU A 95 13.38 5.51 -16.34
CA GLU A 95 11.94 5.50 -16.68
C GLU A 95 11.09 5.40 -15.41
N MET A 96 11.51 4.57 -14.44
CA MET A 96 10.86 4.49 -13.13
C MET A 96 10.87 5.85 -12.42
N LEU A 97 12.01 6.54 -12.41
CA LEU A 97 12.15 7.85 -11.77
C LEU A 97 11.26 8.91 -12.44
N GLU A 98 11.20 8.93 -13.77
CA GLU A 98 10.34 9.86 -14.51
C GLU A 98 8.85 9.66 -14.19
N ILE A 99 8.40 8.40 -14.07
CA ILE A 99 7.01 8.09 -13.67
C ILE A 99 6.75 8.56 -12.23
N GLU A 100 7.67 8.28 -11.32
CA GLU A 100 7.55 8.70 -9.91
C GLU A 100 7.53 10.22 -9.76
N GLU A 101 8.37 10.96 -10.51
CA GLU A 101 8.34 12.43 -10.51
C GLU A 101 7.02 13.00 -11.03
N LYS A 102 6.48 12.42 -12.09
CA LYS A 102 5.16 12.80 -12.61
C LYS A 102 4.08 12.57 -11.56
N ARG A 103 4.12 11.44 -10.84
CA ARG A 103 3.20 11.15 -9.72
C ARG A 103 3.31 12.17 -8.58
N LYS A 104 4.53 12.52 -8.14
CA LYS A 104 4.73 13.53 -7.08
C LYS A 104 4.09 14.88 -7.42
N LYS A 105 4.18 15.32 -8.69
CA LYS A 105 3.58 16.58 -9.15
C LYS A 105 2.05 16.54 -9.07
N VAL A 106 1.43 15.38 -9.35
CA VAL A 106 -0.01 15.17 -9.22
C VAL A 106 -0.42 15.17 -7.75
N THR A 107 0.28 14.43 -6.89
CA THR A 107 -0.02 14.38 -5.45
C THR A 107 0.06 15.76 -4.81
N ARG A 108 1.10 16.54 -5.08
CA ARG A 108 1.25 17.93 -4.56
C ARG A 108 0.10 18.85 -4.97
N LYS A 109 -0.42 18.71 -6.20
CA LYS A 109 -1.59 19.48 -6.64
C LYS A 109 -2.88 19.05 -5.92
N LYS A 110 -3.03 17.77 -5.58
CA LYS A 110 -4.20 17.26 -4.85
C LYS A 110 -4.21 17.72 -3.39
N THR A 111 -3.08 17.66 -2.68
CA THR A 111 -3.00 18.12 -1.28
C THR A 111 -3.21 19.62 -1.14
N ALA A 112 -2.72 20.44 -2.08
CA ALA A 112 -2.98 21.88 -2.09
C ALA A 112 -4.47 22.25 -2.25
N GLY A 113 -5.35 21.31 -2.61
CA GLY A 113 -6.80 21.50 -2.68
C GLY A 113 -7.61 20.72 -1.64
N ALA A 114 -6.96 19.96 -0.75
CA ALA A 114 -7.62 19.05 0.19
C ALA A 114 -7.81 19.62 1.61
N ASP A 115 -7.29 20.83 1.89
CA ASP A 115 -7.42 21.53 3.19
C ASP A 115 -8.87 21.99 3.53
N LEU A 116 -9.88 21.52 2.80
CA LEU A 116 -11.29 21.92 2.96
C LEU A 116 -12.16 20.94 3.79
N PHE A 117 -11.63 19.80 4.24
CA PHE A 117 -12.42 18.75 4.93
C PHE A 117 -11.75 18.15 6.18
N ASP A 118 -11.04 18.96 6.95
CA ASP A 118 -10.67 18.61 8.33
C ASP A 118 -11.59 19.35 9.34
N VAL A 119 -12.83 18.87 9.45
CA VAL A 119 -13.76 19.15 10.59
C VAL A 119 -14.09 17.82 11.27
#